data_AF-A0A2J6HTB8-F1
#
_entry.id   AF-A0A2J6HTB8-F1
#
_cell.length_a   1.000
_cell.length_b   1.000
_cell.length_c   1.000
_cell.angle_alpha   90.00
_cell.angle_beta   90.00
_cell.angle_gamma   90.00
#
_symmetry.space_group_name_H-M   'P 1'
#
loop_
_entity.id
_entity.type
_entity.pdbx_description
1 polymer ?
#
loop_
_entity_poly.entity_id
_entity_poly.type
_entity_poly.pdbx_seq_one_letter_code
_entity_poly.pdbx_strand_id
1 'polypeptide(L)'
;MKLMPKISWPEKLELLLKYWEEDPQLRDILITGGDAFMNSDHSLRQILDGVLRMAERKKEANLKRPEGKKYAEISRVRLGTRLPVYIPQRVTNEMAEILKEFRNKASKIGIRQFVIQTHIQSAMEITPETRECVRKLIAAGWVVTNQLVYTTASSRRGHTVKLRKVLNDIGVIPYYTFSVKGFMENNHNFATNERLVQERVEEKHLGRIDKSVFEEIKSLPMQPSRIVEALQSFRNKNYVPFLSTDRSVLNMPGVGKSMTFRTIGITNDGRRILEFEHDHTRAHSPVIDSMVQIIIIESKSIQDYLNQVEKIGEDPDEYRTIWGYSLSDTENRMPIYQYPDYDFKLTSELKNFMTDPDIMFSTDLVGTN
;
A
#
# COMPACT_ATOMS: atom_id res chain seq x y z
N MET A 1 -2.61 -37.07 -10.60
CA MET A 1 -1.25 -36.59 -10.34
C MET A 1 -1.30 -35.74 -9.08
N LYS A 2 -0.72 -36.21 -7.96
CA LYS A 2 -0.86 -35.53 -6.66
C LYS A 2 -0.06 -34.22 -6.68
N LEU A 3 -0.75 -33.09 -6.55
CA LEU A 3 -0.17 -31.74 -6.34
C LEU A 3 0.47 -31.63 -4.94
N MET A 4 1.32 -32.58 -4.55
CA MET A 4 2.05 -32.49 -3.30
C MET A 4 3.29 -31.62 -3.50
N PRO A 5 3.51 -30.62 -2.63
CA PRO A 5 4.72 -29.82 -2.68
C PRO A 5 5.96 -30.71 -2.45
N LYS A 6 7.03 -30.46 -3.21
CA LYS A 6 8.28 -31.24 -3.15
C LYS A 6 9.06 -31.04 -1.85
N ILE A 7 8.80 -29.95 -1.13
CA ILE A 7 9.44 -29.57 0.14
C ILE A 7 8.39 -29.09 1.12
N SER A 8 8.69 -29.20 2.41
CA SER A 8 7.80 -28.71 3.46
C SER A 8 7.73 -27.18 3.49
N TRP A 9 6.69 -26.63 4.11
CA TRP A 9 6.56 -25.17 4.26
C TRP A 9 7.73 -24.51 5.02
N PRO A 10 8.20 -25.05 6.18
CA PRO A 10 9.34 -24.48 6.88
C PRO A 10 10.63 -24.44 6.03
N GLU A 11 10.91 -25.51 5.28
CA GLU A 11 12.06 -25.56 4.37
C GLU A 11 11.93 -24.53 3.24
N LYS A 12 10.72 -24.40 2.67
CA LYS A 12 10.44 -23.40 1.64
C LYS A 12 10.62 -21.97 2.17
N LEU A 13 10.16 -21.71 3.39
CA LEU A 13 10.27 -20.40 4.03
C LEU A 13 11.74 -19.99 4.21
N GLU A 14 12.59 -20.89 4.71
CA GLU A 14 14.03 -20.60 4.88
C GLU A 14 14.72 -20.34 3.52
N LEU A 15 14.36 -21.07 2.47
CA LEU A 15 14.88 -20.84 1.12
C LEU A 15 14.51 -19.43 0.59
N LEU A 16 13.24 -19.03 0.76
CA LEU A 16 12.77 -17.70 0.35
C LEU A 16 13.43 -16.58 1.16
N LEU A 17 13.57 -16.77 2.47
CA LEU A 17 14.23 -15.80 3.34
C LEU A 17 15.71 -15.65 3.00
N LYS A 18 16.42 -16.74 2.65
CA LYS A 18 17.82 -16.67 2.22
C LYS A 18 18.00 -15.81 0.96
N TYR A 19 17.09 -15.95 -0.01
CA TYR A 19 17.10 -15.10 -1.21
C TYR A 19 17.01 -13.61 -0.86
N TRP A 20 16.11 -13.24 0.06
CA TRP A 20 15.95 -11.85 0.54
C TRP A 20 17.09 -11.36 1.43
N GLU A 21 17.75 -12.26 2.14
CA GLU A 21 18.95 -11.98 2.94
C GLU A 21 20.09 -11.45 2.06
N GLU A 22 20.23 -11.99 0.85
CA GLU A 22 21.32 -11.67 -0.08
C GLU A 22 21.01 -10.49 -1.02
N ASP A 23 19.78 -9.96 -1.01
CA ASP A 23 19.39 -8.78 -1.80
C ASP A 23 20.04 -7.49 -1.26
N PRO A 24 20.87 -6.77 -2.04
CA PRO A 24 21.55 -5.58 -1.54
C PRO A 24 20.66 -4.36 -1.25
N GLN A 25 19.46 -4.30 -1.85
CA GLN A 25 18.59 -3.14 -1.80
C GLN A 25 17.34 -3.33 -0.93
N LEU A 26 17.02 -4.56 -0.52
CA LEU A 26 15.81 -4.86 0.25
C LEU A 26 15.80 -4.24 1.66
N ARG A 27 14.79 -3.41 1.95
CA ARG A 27 14.62 -2.71 3.25
C ARG A 27 13.28 -2.96 3.94
N ASP A 28 12.32 -3.50 3.21
CA ASP A 28 10.90 -3.53 3.56
C ASP A 28 10.33 -4.89 3.19
N ILE A 29 9.82 -5.61 4.20
CA ILE A 29 9.18 -6.91 4.01
C ILE A 29 7.69 -6.74 4.22
N LEU A 30 6.91 -7.20 3.24
CA LEU A 30 5.46 -7.21 3.31
C LEU A 30 4.98 -8.67 3.26
N ILE A 31 4.37 -9.13 4.34
CA ILE A 31 3.73 -10.44 4.43
C ILE A 31 2.26 -10.26 4.01
N THR A 32 1.87 -10.88 2.89
CA THR A 32 0.47 -10.90 2.40
C THR A 32 0.06 -12.32 2.00
N GLY A 33 0.31 -12.74 0.76
CA GLY A 33 -0.48 -13.78 0.08
C GLY A 33 -1.86 -13.22 -0.27
N GLY A 34 -2.93 -13.94 0.13
CA GLY A 34 -4.30 -13.42 0.13
C GLY A 34 -4.59 -12.52 1.34
N ASP A 35 -4.27 -12.98 2.55
CA ASP A 35 -4.44 -12.20 3.79
C ASP A 35 -3.50 -12.73 4.89
N ALA A 36 -2.66 -11.86 5.46
CA ALA A 36 -1.67 -12.25 6.45
C ALA A 36 -2.30 -12.84 7.73
N PHE A 37 -3.49 -12.36 8.11
CA PHE A 37 -4.16 -12.77 9.35
C PHE A 37 -4.94 -14.08 9.18
N MET A 38 -5.06 -14.62 7.96
CA MET A 38 -5.63 -15.96 7.76
C MET A 38 -4.70 -17.08 8.25
N ASN A 39 -3.42 -16.79 8.50
CA ASN A 39 -2.51 -17.73 9.15
C ASN A 39 -3.02 -18.09 10.55
N SER A 40 -2.80 -19.33 11.01
CA SER A 40 -2.92 -19.65 12.43
C SER A 40 -1.88 -18.88 13.25
N ASP A 41 -2.11 -18.72 14.55
CA ASP A 41 -1.16 -18.03 15.45
C ASP A 41 0.23 -18.69 15.44
N HIS A 42 0.27 -20.02 15.35
CA HIS A 42 1.51 -20.78 15.17
C HIS A 42 2.21 -20.45 13.85
N SER A 43 1.49 -20.48 12.71
CA SER A 43 2.09 -20.18 11.40
C SER A 43 2.59 -18.74 11.32
N LEU A 44 1.80 -17.79 11.85
CA LEU A 44 2.18 -16.38 11.91
C LEU A 44 3.47 -16.19 12.73
N ARG A 45 3.55 -16.83 13.91
CA ARG A 45 4.77 -16.82 14.73
C ARG A 45 5.97 -17.38 13.99
N GLN A 46 5.82 -18.53 13.31
CA GLN A 46 6.91 -19.13 12.51
C GLN A 46 7.43 -18.19 11.42
N ILE A 47 6.53 -17.51 10.69
CA ILE A 47 6.90 -16.54 9.65
C ILE A 47 7.64 -15.35 10.26
N LEU A 48 7.10 -14.76 11.33
CA LEU A 48 7.70 -13.61 12.00
C LEU A 48 9.08 -13.95 12.60
N ASP A 49 9.23 -15.11 13.23
CA ASP A 49 10.51 -15.58 13.75
C ASP A 49 11.53 -15.83 12.62
N GLY A 50 11.07 -16.34 11.46
CA GLY A 50 11.92 -16.49 10.27
C GLY A 50 12.42 -15.14 9.75
N VAL A 51 11.54 -14.15 9.62
CA VAL A 51 11.91 -12.78 9.24
C VAL A 51 12.91 -12.18 10.22
N LEU A 52 12.72 -12.40 11.53
CA LEU A 52 13.64 -11.93 12.56
C LEU A 52 15.05 -12.53 12.38
N ARG A 53 15.15 -13.88 12.30
CA ARG A 53 16.43 -14.58 12.10
C ARG A 53 17.15 -14.12 10.84
N MET A 54 16.42 -13.98 9.74
CA MET A 54 16.99 -13.51 8.48
C MET A 54 17.53 -12.07 8.61
N ALA A 55 16.76 -11.17 9.23
CA ALA A 55 17.19 -9.79 9.43
C ALA A 55 18.43 -9.70 10.34
N GLU A 56 18.52 -10.53 11.37
CA GLU A 56 19.71 -10.67 12.24
C GLU A 56 20.94 -11.08 11.43
N ARG A 57 20.86 -12.18 10.67
CA ARG A 57 21.97 -12.65 9.84
C ARG A 57 22.39 -11.62 8.79
N LYS A 58 21.42 -10.94 8.15
CA LYS A 58 21.68 -9.87 7.17
C LYS A 58 22.51 -8.74 7.81
N LYS A 59 22.15 -8.33 9.02
CA LYS A 59 22.86 -7.30 9.80
C LYS A 59 24.24 -7.76 10.24
N GLU A 60 24.38 -8.97 10.77
CA GLU A 60 25.68 -9.54 11.13
C GLU A 60 26.64 -9.62 9.93
N ALA A 61 26.13 -10.00 8.77
CA ALA A 61 26.90 -10.00 7.53
C ALA A 61 27.34 -8.58 7.14
N ASN A 62 26.50 -7.55 7.37
CA ASN A 62 26.86 -6.14 7.12
C ASN A 62 27.97 -5.62 8.02
N LEU A 63 28.13 -6.13 9.24
CA LEU A 63 29.25 -5.77 10.12
C LEU A 63 30.60 -6.17 9.52
N LYS A 64 30.63 -7.23 8.70
CA LYS A 64 31.82 -7.75 8.04
C LYS A 64 32.08 -7.11 6.67
N ARG A 65 31.12 -6.34 6.14
CA ARG A 65 31.25 -5.68 4.83
C ARG A 65 31.96 -4.32 4.98
N PRO A 66 32.86 -3.95 4.05
CA PRO A 66 33.51 -2.64 4.08
C PRO A 66 32.52 -1.51 3.78
N GLU A 67 32.89 -0.29 4.16
CA GLU A 67 32.08 0.90 3.91
C GLU A 67 31.81 1.08 2.41
N GLY A 68 30.58 1.46 2.05
CA GLY A 68 30.15 1.56 0.65
C GLY A 68 29.83 0.23 -0.04
N LYS A 69 30.00 -0.91 0.63
CA LYS A 69 29.58 -2.25 0.16
C LYS A 69 28.50 -2.90 1.02
N LYS A 70 28.00 -2.19 2.04
CA LYS A 70 26.95 -2.69 2.92
C LYS A 70 25.63 -2.83 2.19
N TYR A 71 24.90 -3.88 2.52
CA TYR A 71 23.54 -4.11 2.01
C TYR A 71 22.54 -3.33 2.85
N ALA A 72 21.36 -3.10 2.31
CA ALA A 72 20.32 -2.42 3.04
C ALA A 72 19.76 -3.32 4.14
N GLU A 73 19.65 -2.81 5.37
CA GLU A 73 19.09 -3.58 6.50
C GLU A 73 17.57 -3.49 6.52
N ILE A 74 16.88 -4.53 7.03
CA ILE A 74 15.43 -4.44 7.15
C ILE A 74 15.06 -3.33 8.13
N SER A 75 14.33 -2.34 7.63
CA SER A 75 13.89 -1.15 8.37
C SER A 75 12.41 -1.19 8.71
N ARG A 76 11.64 -1.95 7.90
CA ARG A 76 10.19 -2.01 7.96
C ARG A 76 9.68 -3.42 7.73
N VAL A 77 8.70 -3.83 8.55
CA VAL A 77 7.93 -5.05 8.37
C VAL A 77 6.45 -4.68 8.30
N ARG A 78 5.74 -5.26 7.34
CA ARG A 78 4.34 -4.97 7.07
C ARG A 78 3.50 -6.25 6.97
N LEU A 79 2.26 -6.17 7.44
CA LEU A 79 1.26 -7.24 7.30
C LEU A 79 0.06 -6.69 6.52
N GLY A 80 -0.28 -7.29 5.40
CA GLY A 80 -1.49 -6.93 4.62
C GLY A 80 -2.68 -7.79 5.03
N THR A 81 -3.81 -7.19 5.41
CA THR A 81 -5.00 -7.92 5.85
C THR A 81 -6.29 -7.14 5.64
N ARG A 82 -7.39 -7.83 5.32
CA ARG A 82 -8.77 -7.31 5.34
C ARG A 82 -9.59 -7.91 6.49
N LEU A 83 -9.07 -8.88 7.23
CA LEU A 83 -9.79 -9.52 8.33
C LEU A 83 -10.30 -8.58 9.43
N PRO A 84 -9.70 -7.40 9.74
CA PRO A 84 -10.32 -6.45 10.65
C PRO A 84 -11.75 -6.01 10.28
N VAL A 85 -12.12 -6.12 9.00
CA VAL A 85 -13.48 -5.85 8.50
C VAL A 85 -14.33 -7.13 8.48
N TYR A 86 -13.80 -8.22 7.92
CA TYR A 86 -14.60 -9.43 7.71
C TYR A 86 -14.78 -10.28 8.97
N ILE A 87 -13.72 -10.45 9.75
CA ILE A 87 -13.69 -11.31 10.93
C ILE A 87 -12.81 -10.62 11.99
N PRO A 88 -13.27 -9.50 12.59
CA PRO A 88 -12.49 -8.76 13.58
C PRO A 88 -12.08 -9.61 14.79
N GLN A 89 -12.83 -10.68 15.09
CA GLN A 89 -12.54 -11.65 16.15
C GLN A 89 -11.22 -12.41 15.92
N ARG A 90 -10.69 -12.43 14.69
CA ARG A 90 -9.38 -13.04 14.41
C ARG A 90 -8.27 -12.38 15.23
N VAL A 91 -8.40 -11.09 15.57
CA VAL A 91 -7.43 -10.37 16.41
C VAL A 91 -7.73 -10.63 17.89
N THR A 92 -7.28 -11.79 18.33
CA THR A 92 -7.31 -12.24 19.73
C THR A 92 -6.22 -11.55 20.54
N ASN A 93 -6.28 -11.68 21.87
CA ASN A 93 -5.21 -11.19 22.75
C ASN A 93 -3.90 -11.98 22.53
N GLU A 94 -4.00 -13.28 22.23
CA GLU A 94 -2.85 -14.13 21.91
C GLU A 94 -2.13 -13.66 20.65
N MET A 95 -2.88 -13.41 19.58
CA MET A 95 -2.33 -12.84 18.34
C MET A 95 -1.69 -11.47 18.58
N ALA A 96 -2.33 -10.60 19.37
CA ALA A 96 -1.77 -9.29 19.71
C ALA A 96 -0.45 -9.42 20.47
N GLU A 97 -0.32 -10.41 21.37
CA GLU A 97 0.94 -10.66 22.08
C GLU A 97 2.03 -11.19 21.15
N ILE A 98 1.72 -12.09 20.20
CA ILE A 98 2.66 -12.52 19.16
C ILE A 98 3.23 -11.31 18.39
N LEU A 99 2.36 -10.40 17.96
CA LEU A 99 2.74 -9.19 17.24
C LEU A 99 3.62 -8.26 18.08
N LYS A 100 3.30 -8.13 19.38
CA LYS A 100 4.05 -7.30 20.33
C LYS A 100 5.43 -7.88 20.65
N GLU A 101 5.52 -9.19 20.89
CA GLU A 101 6.78 -9.91 21.10
C GLU A 101 7.71 -9.74 19.90
N PHE A 102 7.20 -9.97 18.69
CA PHE A 102 7.96 -9.77 17.45
C PHE A 102 8.46 -8.33 17.36
N ARG A 103 7.57 -7.34 17.52
CA ARG A 103 7.93 -5.91 17.48
C ARG A 103 9.05 -5.60 18.47
N ASN A 104 8.98 -6.11 19.69
CA ASN A 104 9.98 -5.86 20.73
C ASN A 104 11.34 -6.49 20.40
N LYS A 105 11.37 -7.73 19.89
CA LYS A 105 12.61 -8.40 19.45
C LYS A 105 13.21 -7.71 18.22
N ALA A 106 12.39 -7.47 17.20
CA ALA A 106 12.77 -6.81 15.95
C ALA A 106 13.28 -5.38 16.17
N SER A 107 12.72 -4.63 17.13
CA SER A 107 13.19 -3.29 17.48
C SER A 107 14.62 -3.29 18.01
N LYS A 108 15.01 -4.32 18.80
CA LYS A 108 16.37 -4.44 19.36
C LYS A 108 17.43 -4.63 18.28
N ILE A 109 17.06 -5.25 17.16
CA ILE A 109 17.98 -5.48 16.03
C ILE A 109 17.95 -4.33 15.01
N GLY A 110 17.13 -3.30 15.21
CA GLY A 110 17.13 -2.07 14.41
C GLY A 110 15.96 -1.91 13.44
N ILE A 111 14.97 -2.82 13.42
CA ILE A 111 13.74 -2.61 12.65
C ILE A 111 12.91 -1.53 13.35
N ARG A 112 12.61 -0.44 12.66
CA ARG A 112 11.98 0.76 13.27
C ARG A 112 10.49 0.87 13.00
N GLN A 113 9.99 0.29 11.91
CA GLN A 113 8.61 0.47 11.46
C GLN A 113 7.86 -0.87 11.34
N PHE A 114 6.72 -0.95 12.03
CA PHE A 114 5.84 -2.11 12.05
C PHE A 114 4.45 -1.65 11.61
N VAL A 115 4.01 -2.08 10.43
CA VAL A 115 2.79 -1.54 9.80
C VAL A 115 1.79 -2.64 9.48
N ILE A 116 0.53 -2.46 9.85
CA ILE A 116 -0.57 -3.29 9.36
C ILE A 116 -1.30 -2.49 8.29
N GLN A 117 -1.47 -3.09 7.11
CA GLN A 117 -2.14 -2.50 5.97
C GLN A 117 -3.52 -3.12 5.84
N THR A 118 -4.53 -2.31 6.13
CA THR A 118 -5.95 -2.69 6.08
C THR A 118 -6.58 -2.32 4.75
N HIS A 119 -7.72 -2.95 4.42
CA HIS A 119 -8.49 -2.68 3.20
C HIS A 119 -9.96 -2.32 3.49
N ILE A 120 -10.19 -1.40 4.42
CA ILE A 120 -11.51 -0.77 4.66
C ILE A 120 -11.89 0.12 3.47
N GLN A 121 -13.08 -0.08 2.91
CA GLN A 121 -13.65 0.59 1.73
C GLN A 121 -14.77 1.58 2.08
N SER A 122 -15.38 1.46 3.26
CA SER A 122 -16.48 2.32 3.70
C SER A 122 -16.40 2.63 5.19
N ALA A 123 -16.83 3.83 5.59
CA ALA A 123 -16.97 4.17 7.00
C ALA A 123 -17.95 3.24 7.74
N MET A 124 -18.90 2.63 7.02
CA MET A 124 -19.85 1.65 7.57
C MET A 124 -19.20 0.32 7.96
N GLU A 125 -18.04 -0.02 7.38
CA GLU A 125 -17.29 -1.21 7.75
C GLU A 125 -16.53 -1.03 9.08
N ILE A 126 -16.54 0.18 9.66
CA ILE A 126 -15.88 0.48 10.94
C ILE A 126 -16.89 0.29 12.08
N THR A 127 -17.16 -0.96 12.40
CA THR A 127 -18.04 -1.37 13.51
C THR A 127 -17.31 -1.26 14.86
N PRO A 128 -18.00 -1.38 16.01
CA PRO A 128 -17.36 -1.46 17.32
C PRO A 128 -16.27 -2.56 17.40
N GLU A 129 -16.50 -3.71 16.78
CA GLU A 129 -15.56 -4.83 16.74
C GLU A 129 -14.33 -4.50 15.89
N THR A 130 -14.50 -3.84 14.74
CA THR A 130 -13.37 -3.35 13.93
C THR A 130 -12.55 -2.31 14.70
N ARG A 131 -13.20 -1.41 15.46
CA ARG A 131 -12.50 -0.44 16.33
C ARG A 131 -11.68 -1.13 17.41
N GLU A 132 -12.25 -2.13 18.06
CA GLU A 132 -11.56 -2.90 19.10
C GLU A 132 -10.37 -3.69 18.52
N CYS A 133 -10.55 -4.29 17.34
CA CYS A 133 -9.47 -4.92 16.59
C CYS A 133 -8.32 -3.93 16.33
N VAL A 134 -8.62 -2.76 15.76
CA VAL A 134 -7.61 -1.71 15.50
C VAL A 134 -6.92 -1.27 16.79
N ARG A 135 -7.67 -1.08 17.88
CA ARG A 135 -7.12 -0.72 19.19
C ARG A 135 -6.11 -1.75 19.69
N LYS A 136 -6.39 -3.05 19.58
CA LYS A 136 -5.46 -4.13 19.96
C LYS A 136 -4.18 -4.11 19.13
N LEU A 137 -4.29 -3.90 17.81
CA LEU A 137 -3.13 -3.82 16.91
C LEU A 137 -2.23 -2.63 17.26
N ILE A 138 -2.83 -1.47 17.52
CA ILE A 138 -2.12 -0.27 17.98
C ILE A 138 -1.45 -0.51 19.33
N ALA A 139 -2.15 -1.15 20.28
CA ALA A 139 -1.61 -1.49 21.60
C ALA A 139 -0.45 -2.49 21.53
N ALA A 140 -0.41 -3.36 20.51
CA ALA A 140 0.73 -4.23 20.21
C ALA A 140 1.95 -3.46 19.64
N GLY A 141 1.84 -2.15 19.42
CA GLY A 141 2.91 -1.30 18.91
C GLY A 141 3.01 -1.29 17.38
N TRP A 142 1.94 -1.63 16.67
CA TRP A 142 1.87 -1.59 15.21
C TRP A 142 1.08 -0.39 14.72
N VAL A 143 1.60 0.29 13.70
CA VAL A 143 0.90 1.38 13.03
C VAL A 143 -0.10 0.79 12.06
N VAL A 144 -1.37 1.19 12.14
CA VAL A 144 -2.39 0.72 11.22
C VAL A 144 -2.58 1.75 10.11
N THR A 145 -2.45 1.30 8.87
CA THR A 145 -2.67 2.08 7.66
C THR A 145 -3.82 1.49 6.86
N ASN A 146 -4.40 2.26 5.95
CA ASN A 146 -5.50 1.80 5.10
C ASN A 146 -5.26 2.02 3.61
N GLN A 147 -5.58 1.03 2.79
CA GLN A 147 -5.57 1.10 1.33
C GLN A 147 -6.99 0.94 0.81
N LEU A 148 -7.53 2.04 0.27
CA LEU A 148 -8.83 2.08 -0.37
C LEU A 148 -8.70 1.61 -1.82
N VAL A 149 -9.62 0.79 -2.30
CA VAL A 149 -9.80 0.49 -3.73
C VAL A 149 -10.98 1.32 -4.20
N TYR A 150 -10.72 2.20 -5.18
CA TYR A 150 -11.65 3.21 -5.63
C TYR A 150 -12.61 2.66 -6.68
N THR A 151 -13.58 1.88 -6.20
CA THR A 151 -14.67 1.33 -7.01
C THR A 151 -15.77 2.36 -7.25
N THR A 152 -16.67 2.12 -8.22
CA THR A 152 -17.87 2.97 -8.44
C THR A 152 -18.62 3.23 -7.13
N ALA A 153 -18.88 2.22 -6.31
CA ALA A 153 -19.61 2.38 -5.05
C ALA A 153 -18.85 3.26 -4.02
N SER A 154 -17.53 3.14 -3.97
CA SER A 154 -16.69 3.99 -3.11
C SER A 154 -16.41 5.38 -3.68
N SER A 155 -16.68 5.59 -4.98
CA SER A 155 -16.42 6.82 -5.70
C SER A 155 -17.51 7.89 -5.52
N ARG A 156 -18.56 7.60 -4.75
CA ARG A 156 -19.62 8.56 -4.46
C ARG A 156 -19.04 9.78 -3.73
N ARG A 157 -19.54 10.98 -4.03
CA ARG A 157 -19.06 12.22 -3.42
C ARG A 157 -19.22 12.16 -1.90
N GLY A 158 -18.20 12.61 -1.17
CA GLY A 158 -18.14 12.60 0.29
C GLY A 158 -17.86 11.23 0.93
N HIS A 159 -17.98 10.12 0.21
CA HIS A 159 -17.81 8.77 0.76
C HIS A 159 -16.38 8.55 1.29
N THR A 160 -15.37 8.88 0.48
CA THR A 160 -13.95 8.75 0.84
C THR A 160 -13.53 9.78 1.89
N VAL A 161 -14.09 10.99 1.86
CA VAL A 161 -13.90 12.02 2.89
C VAL A 161 -14.36 11.51 4.26
N LYS A 162 -15.57 10.96 4.31
CA LYS A 162 -16.11 10.38 5.54
C LYS A 162 -15.26 9.21 6.01
N LEU A 163 -14.83 8.33 5.10
CA LEU A 163 -13.94 7.21 5.42
C LEU A 163 -12.63 7.71 6.05
N ARG A 164 -11.91 8.65 5.42
CA ARG A 164 -10.64 9.19 5.95
C ARG A 164 -10.81 9.79 7.35
N LYS A 165 -11.90 10.54 7.57
CA LYS A 165 -12.24 11.08 8.90
C LYS A 165 -12.40 9.97 9.94
N VAL A 166 -13.22 8.96 9.65
CA VAL A 166 -13.49 7.88 10.62
C VAL A 166 -12.26 6.99 10.83
N LEU A 167 -11.44 6.77 9.80
CA LEU A 167 -10.15 6.08 9.95
C LEU A 167 -9.24 6.80 10.95
N ASN A 168 -9.10 8.13 10.83
CA ASN A 168 -8.29 8.90 11.77
C ASN A 168 -8.85 8.89 13.19
N ASP A 169 -10.17 8.92 13.34
CA ASP A 169 -10.85 8.87 14.65
C ASP A 169 -10.49 7.58 15.44
N ILE A 170 -10.06 6.51 14.75
CA ILE A 170 -9.69 5.23 15.36
C ILE A 170 -8.19 4.94 15.30
N GLY A 171 -7.37 5.91 14.89
CA GLY A 171 -5.92 5.77 14.82
C GLY A 171 -5.37 5.12 13.54
N VAL A 172 -6.21 4.98 12.50
CA VAL A 172 -5.80 4.44 11.20
C VAL A 172 -5.39 5.57 10.26
N ILE A 173 -4.24 5.39 9.61
CA ILE A 173 -3.64 6.36 8.70
C ILE A 173 -3.99 6.00 7.23
N PRO A 174 -4.76 6.82 6.50
CA PRO A 174 -5.09 6.56 5.09
C PRO A 174 -3.82 6.56 4.24
N TYR A 175 -3.51 5.49 3.51
CA TYR A 175 -2.27 5.33 2.76
C TYR A 175 -2.45 5.53 1.25
N TYR A 176 -3.10 4.61 0.54
CA TYR A 176 -3.33 4.73 -0.90
C TYR A 176 -4.82 4.73 -1.23
N THR A 177 -5.15 5.44 -2.31
CA THR A 177 -6.41 5.24 -3.03
C THR A 177 -6.07 4.60 -4.38
N PHE A 178 -6.42 3.35 -4.57
CA PHE A 178 -6.11 2.59 -5.79
C PHE A 178 -7.22 2.72 -6.81
N SER A 179 -6.90 3.15 -8.03
CA SER A 179 -7.79 2.96 -9.18
C SER A 179 -7.96 1.47 -9.47
N VAL A 180 -9.18 1.07 -9.85
CA VAL A 180 -9.45 -0.32 -10.23
C VAL A 180 -8.76 -0.60 -11.56
N LYS A 181 -8.01 -1.71 -11.61
CA LYS A 181 -7.48 -2.18 -12.90
C LYS A 181 -8.64 -2.63 -13.76
N GLY A 182 -8.84 -1.95 -14.88
CA GLY A 182 -9.94 -2.19 -15.78
C GLY A 182 -9.84 -3.53 -16.49
N PHE A 183 -10.58 -4.53 -16.02
CA PHE A 183 -10.80 -5.81 -16.68
C PHE A 183 -12.29 -5.96 -17.02
N MET A 184 -12.62 -6.80 -17.99
CA MET A 184 -14.02 -6.99 -18.38
C MET A 184 -14.86 -7.56 -17.22
N GLU A 185 -14.27 -8.45 -16.45
CA GLU A 185 -14.88 -9.15 -15.32
C GLU A 185 -15.21 -8.21 -14.15
N ASN A 186 -14.49 -7.10 -14.02
CA ASN A 186 -14.69 -6.15 -12.93
C ASN A 186 -15.22 -4.77 -13.40
N ASN A 187 -15.73 -4.70 -14.64
CA ASN A 187 -16.23 -3.46 -15.25
C ASN A 187 -17.21 -2.71 -14.35
N HIS A 188 -18.13 -3.43 -13.70
CA HIS A 188 -19.10 -2.83 -12.77
C HIS A 188 -18.41 -2.03 -11.65
N ASN A 189 -17.27 -2.50 -11.15
CA ASN A 189 -16.52 -1.84 -10.09
C ASN A 189 -15.65 -0.69 -10.58
N PHE A 190 -15.40 -0.58 -11.88
CA PHE A 190 -14.52 0.45 -12.43
C PHE A 190 -15.16 1.83 -12.34
N ALA A 191 -14.60 2.70 -11.49
CA ALA A 191 -14.73 4.14 -11.58
C ALA A 191 -13.66 4.66 -12.54
N THR A 192 -14.01 5.65 -13.38
CA THR A 192 -13.07 6.22 -14.35
C THR A 192 -11.90 6.90 -13.64
N ASN A 193 -10.73 6.97 -14.29
CA ASN A 193 -9.57 7.61 -13.68
C ASN A 193 -9.82 9.10 -13.45
N GLU A 194 -10.64 9.72 -14.30
CA GLU A 194 -11.12 11.09 -14.16
C GLU A 194 -11.89 11.31 -12.88
N ARG A 195 -12.76 10.36 -12.49
CA ARG A 195 -13.47 10.45 -11.22
C ARG A 195 -12.49 10.44 -10.05
N LEU A 196 -11.46 9.61 -10.12
CA LEU A 196 -10.41 9.59 -9.09
C LEU A 196 -9.62 10.91 -9.04
N VAL A 197 -9.36 11.52 -10.20
CA VAL A 197 -8.73 12.85 -10.28
C VAL A 197 -9.65 13.92 -9.71
N GLN A 198 -10.95 13.87 -10.03
CA GLN A 198 -11.97 14.75 -9.46
C GLN A 198 -12.02 14.64 -7.93
N GLU A 199 -12.06 13.42 -7.38
CA GLU A 199 -12.03 13.19 -5.93
C GLU A 199 -10.79 13.79 -5.28
N ARG A 200 -9.63 13.63 -5.95
CA ARG A 200 -8.38 14.20 -5.47
C ARG A 200 -8.44 15.73 -5.39
N VAL A 201 -8.92 16.37 -6.45
CA VAL A 201 -8.91 17.84 -6.61
C VAL A 201 -9.99 18.49 -5.75
N GLU A 202 -11.19 17.91 -5.73
CA GLU A 202 -12.37 18.55 -5.14
C GLU A 202 -12.65 18.11 -3.70
N GLU A 203 -12.16 16.96 -3.26
CA GLU A 203 -12.53 16.38 -1.96
C GLU A 203 -11.31 16.08 -1.07
N LYS A 204 -10.35 15.29 -1.58
CA LYS A 204 -9.12 14.94 -0.86
C LYS A 204 -8.31 16.18 -0.46
N HIS A 205 -8.34 17.24 -1.28
CA HIS A 205 -7.62 18.49 -1.04
C HIS A 205 -7.93 19.10 0.34
N LEU A 206 -9.14 18.88 0.89
CA LEU A 206 -9.52 19.36 2.22
C LEU A 206 -8.65 18.79 3.35
N GLY A 207 -8.05 17.60 3.15
CA GLY A 207 -7.11 16.99 4.09
C GLY A 207 -5.65 17.17 3.71
N ARG A 208 -5.35 18.06 2.75
CA ARG A 208 -3.98 18.33 2.30
C ARG A 208 -3.20 19.01 3.41
N ILE A 209 -1.92 18.68 3.45
CA ILE A 209 -1.03 19.12 4.50
C ILE A 209 0.05 20.02 3.91
N ASP A 210 0.33 21.11 4.61
CA ASP A 210 1.42 22.02 4.28
C ASP A 210 2.81 21.41 4.56
N LYS A 211 3.81 21.79 3.76
CA LYS A 211 5.18 21.29 3.93
C LYS A 211 5.78 21.64 5.30
N SER A 212 5.34 22.74 5.93
CA SER A 212 5.84 23.19 7.23
C SER A 212 5.64 22.18 8.37
N VAL A 213 4.66 21.27 8.27
CA VAL A 213 4.35 20.29 9.32
C VAL A 213 4.81 18.87 8.99
N PHE A 214 5.65 18.72 7.97
CA PHE A 214 6.15 17.43 7.50
C PHE A 214 6.95 16.65 8.55
N GLU A 215 7.74 17.34 9.37
CA GLU A 215 8.51 16.70 10.45
C GLU A 215 7.61 16.18 11.59
N GLU A 216 6.56 16.94 11.95
CA GLU A 216 5.56 16.51 12.94
C GLU A 216 4.92 15.20 12.50
N ILE A 217 4.55 15.12 11.22
CA ILE A 217 3.92 13.95 10.60
C ILE A 217 4.85 12.75 10.48
N LYS A 218 6.12 12.97 10.13
CA LYS A 218 7.13 11.91 10.01
C LYS A 218 7.30 11.17 11.33
N SER A 219 7.10 11.85 12.45
CA SER A 219 7.23 11.28 13.79
C SER A 219 6.01 10.45 14.25
N LEU A 220 4.82 10.67 13.67
CA LEU A 220 3.57 10.03 14.12
C LEU A 220 3.65 8.49 14.19
N PRO A 221 4.19 7.78 13.18
CA PRO A 221 4.29 6.32 13.21
C PRO A 221 5.25 5.77 14.27
N MET A 222 6.09 6.62 14.88
CA MET A 222 7.09 6.18 15.87
C MET A 222 6.49 5.95 17.26
N GLN A 223 5.29 6.46 17.54
CA GLN A 223 4.58 6.27 18.80
C GLN A 223 3.15 5.75 18.57
N PRO A 224 2.99 4.47 18.14
CA PRO A 224 1.67 3.92 17.80
C PRO A 224 0.66 4.06 18.94
N SER A 225 1.09 3.86 20.20
CA SER A 225 0.19 3.95 21.37
C SER A 225 -0.51 5.29 21.55
N ARG A 226 0.04 6.38 21.00
CA ARG A 226 -0.52 7.73 21.06
C ARG A 226 -1.10 8.20 19.73
N ILE A 227 -1.20 7.31 18.72
CA ILE A 227 -1.53 7.73 17.36
C ILE A 227 -2.92 8.39 17.26
N VAL A 228 -3.89 7.95 18.06
CA VAL A 228 -5.25 8.53 18.08
C VAL A 228 -5.21 9.98 18.57
N GLU A 229 -4.60 10.20 19.74
CA GLU A 229 -4.43 11.53 20.34
C GLU A 229 -3.60 12.44 19.43
N ALA A 230 -2.52 11.90 18.85
CA ALA A 230 -1.64 12.65 17.96
C ALA A 230 -2.35 13.06 16.67
N LEU A 231 -3.14 12.18 16.04
CA LEU A 231 -3.95 12.52 14.86
C LEU A 231 -5.04 13.54 15.21
N GLN A 232 -5.69 13.42 16.37
CA GLN A 232 -6.69 14.39 16.80
C GLN A 232 -6.07 15.78 17.05
N SER A 233 -4.95 15.83 17.78
CA SER A 233 -4.19 17.05 18.03
C SER A 233 -3.73 17.68 16.72
N PHE A 234 -3.16 16.87 15.82
CA PHE A 234 -2.72 17.32 14.50
C PHE A 234 -3.86 17.94 13.69
N ARG A 235 -5.02 17.27 13.62
CA ARG A 235 -6.20 17.78 12.89
C ARG A 235 -6.70 19.10 13.47
N ASN A 236 -6.80 19.20 14.80
CA ASN A 236 -7.28 20.41 15.47
C ASN A 236 -6.31 21.58 15.27
N LYS A 237 -5.01 21.34 15.43
CA LYS A 237 -3.95 22.35 15.29
C LYS A 237 -3.86 22.91 13.86
N ASN A 238 -4.03 22.04 12.86
CA ASN A 238 -3.88 22.41 11.45
C ASN A 238 -5.21 22.71 10.76
N TYR A 239 -6.33 22.71 11.49
CA TYR A 239 -7.68 22.95 10.97
C TYR A 239 -8.04 22.05 9.78
N VAL A 240 -7.58 20.80 9.78
CA VAL A 240 -7.89 19.81 8.74
C VAL A 240 -8.87 18.75 9.26
N PRO A 241 -9.92 18.40 8.51
CA PRO A 241 -10.94 17.43 8.95
C PRO A 241 -10.42 15.99 9.02
N PHE A 242 -9.38 15.68 8.24
CA PHE A 242 -8.73 14.38 8.14
C PHE A 242 -7.33 14.52 7.53
N LEU A 243 -6.50 13.50 7.71
CA LEU A 243 -5.25 13.29 7.00
C LEU A 243 -5.55 12.70 5.62
N SER A 244 -5.11 13.36 4.55
CA SER A 244 -5.25 12.82 3.19
C SER A 244 -4.44 11.53 2.99
N THR A 245 -4.83 10.71 2.01
CA THR A 245 -3.98 9.60 1.54
C THR A 245 -2.67 10.11 0.94
N ASP A 246 -1.63 9.28 0.91
CA ASP A 246 -0.36 9.56 0.21
C ASP A 246 -0.64 9.92 -1.23
N ARG A 247 -1.18 8.97 -1.99
CA ARG A 247 -1.40 9.10 -3.43
C ARG A 247 -2.64 8.36 -3.88
N SER A 248 -3.26 8.91 -4.90
CA SER A 248 -4.15 8.18 -5.80
C SER A 248 -3.31 7.54 -6.91
N VAL A 249 -3.38 6.21 -7.09
CA VAL A 249 -2.51 5.49 -8.03
C VAL A 249 -3.21 4.33 -8.73
N LEU A 250 -2.79 4.02 -9.95
CA LEU A 250 -3.13 2.80 -10.68
C LEU A 250 -1.92 1.87 -10.66
N ASN A 251 -2.16 0.57 -10.47
CA ASN A 251 -1.10 -0.44 -10.60
C ASN A 251 -0.90 -0.77 -12.09
N MET A 252 0.26 -0.41 -12.61
CA MET A 252 0.68 -0.57 -13.99
C MET A 252 1.60 -1.79 -14.11
N PRO A 253 1.31 -2.76 -15.00
CA PRO A 253 2.22 -3.88 -15.27
C PRO A 253 3.59 -3.39 -15.73
N GLY A 254 4.67 -3.96 -15.19
CA GLY A 254 6.05 -3.66 -15.59
C GLY A 254 6.63 -2.32 -15.10
N VAL A 255 5.78 -1.32 -14.85
CA VAL A 255 6.21 0.07 -14.55
C VAL A 255 5.93 0.51 -13.11
N GLY A 256 5.05 -0.19 -12.38
CA GLY A 256 4.79 0.06 -10.97
C GLY A 256 3.49 0.82 -10.72
N LYS A 257 3.54 1.95 -10.02
CA LYS A 257 2.33 2.71 -9.59
C LYS A 257 2.39 4.13 -10.10
N SER A 258 1.41 4.53 -10.90
CA SER A 258 1.33 5.88 -11.47
C SER A 258 -0.12 6.35 -11.56
N MET A 259 -0.31 7.66 -11.49
CA MET A 259 -1.53 8.38 -11.91
C MET A 259 -1.14 9.60 -12.76
N THR A 260 0.04 9.52 -13.39
CA THR A 260 0.48 10.49 -14.39
C THR A 260 -0.02 10.00 -15.75
N PHE A 261 -1.01 10.69 -16.32
CA PHE A 261 -1.56 10.34 -17.61
C PHE A 261 -2.09 11.55 -18.37
N ARG A 262 -2.22 11.39 -19.69
CA ARG A 262 -2.97 12.29 -20.56
C ARG A 262 -3.95 11.51 -21.43
N THR A 263 -5.12 12.08 -21.69
CA THR A 263 -6.07 11.52 -22.67
C THR A 263 -5.56 11.82 -24.08
N ILE A 264 -5.30 10.78 -24.87
CA ILE A 264 -4.79 10.88 -26.26
C ILE A 264 -5.85 10.56 -27.32
N GLY A 265 -7.02 10.05 -26.89
CA GLY A 265 -8.10 9.72 -27.81
C GLY A 265 -9.36 9.26 -27.08
N ILE A 266 -10.42 9.10 -27.86
CA ILE A 266 -11.71 8.58 -27.41
C ILE A 266 -12.15 7.53 -28.43
N THR A 267 -12.56 6.36 -27.96
CA THR A 267 -13.11 5.29 -28.80
C THR A 267 -14.50 5.65 -29.32
N ASN A 268 -14.99 4.93 -30.33
CA ASN A 268 -16.33 5.15 -30.88
C ASN A 268 -17.48 4.97 -29.85
N ASP A 269 -17.25 4.17 -28.80
CA ASP A 269 -18.16 3.95 -27.68
C ASP A 269 -17.91 4.89 -26.48
N GLY A 270 -17.08 5.94 -26.65
CA GLY A 270 -16.92 7.01 -25.68
C GLY A 270 -15.94 6.74 -24.53
N ARG A 271 -15.18 5.64 -24.57
CA ARG A 271 -14.12 5.33 -23.59
C ARG A 271 -12.87 6.12 -23.91
N ARG A 272 -12.15 6.55 -22.88
CA ARG A 272 -10.91 7.31 -23.07
C ARG A 272 -9.73 6.38 -23.30
N ILE A 273 -8.83 6.84 -24.15
CA ILE A 273 -7.52 6.24 -24.41
C ILE A 273 -6.51 7.10 -23.65
N LEU A 274 -5.90 6.53 -22.62
CA LEU A 274 -4.98 7.20 -21.72
C LEU A 274 -3.56 6.76 -22.00
N GLU A 275 -2.67 7.72 -22.18
CA GLU A 275 -1.23 7.49 -22.22
C GLU A 275 -0.66 7.78 -20.84
N PHE A 276 -0.08 6.76 -20.20
CA PHE A 276 0.51 6.85 -18.88
C PHE A 276 2.03 6.98 -18.95
N GLU A 277 2.53 7.79 -18.02
CA GLU A 277 3.96 7.93 -17.75
C GLU A 277 4.33 7.22 -16.45
N HIS A 278 5.60 6.85 -16.33
CA HIS A 278 6.11 6.24 -15.11
C HIS A 278 6.25 7.28 -13.99
N ASP A 279 6.21 6.84 -12.73
CA ASP A 279 6.30 7.75 -11.58
C ASP A 279 7.74 8.24 -11.38
N HIS A 280 8.10 9.37 -11.96
CA HIS A 280 9.45 9.96 -11.85
C HIS A 280 9.88 10.32 -10.40
N THR A 281 9.00 10.21 -9.40
CA THR A 281 9.32 10.53 -8.00
C THR A 281 10.05 9.41 -7.25
N ARG A 282 10.38 8.29 -7.91
CA ARG A 282 11.01 7.12 -7.26
C ARG A 282 12.19 6.60 -8.09
N ALA A 283 13.15 5.98 -7.39
CA ALA A 283 14.17 5.18 -8.05
C ALA A 283 13.51 3.96 -8.69
N HIS A 284 13.80 3.76 -9.97
CA HIS A 284 13.27 2.68 -10.79
C HIS A 284 14.40 1.75 -11.24
N SER A 285 14.03 0.53 -11.64
CA SER A 285 14.96 -0.33 -12.36
C SER A 285 15.38 0.37 -13.67
N PRO A 286 16.65 0.30 -14.09
CA PRO A 286 17.10 0.88 -15.36
C PRO A 286 16.29 0.45 -16.60
N VAL A 287 15.59 -0.69 -16.51
CA VAL A 287 14.67 -1.17 -17.57
C VAL A 287 13.55 -0.17 -17.86
N ILE A 288 13.10 0.61 -16.87
CA ILE A 288 12.02 1.60 -17.04
C ILE A 288 12.43 2.76 -17.97
N ASP A 289 13.73 3.10 -18.02
CA ASP A 289 14.24 4.16 -18.93
C ASP A 289 14.14 3.75 -20.40
N SER A 290 14.04 2.44 -20.68
CA SER A 290 13.85 1.87 -22.02
C SER A 290 12.39 1.53 -22.35
N MET A 291 11.45 1.69 -21.41
CA MET A 291 10.05 1.31 -21.62
C MET A 291 9.27 2.38 -22.40
N VAL A 292 8.50 1.91 -23.38
CA VAL A 292 7.53 2.68 -24.16
C VAL A 292 6.39 3.18 -23.25
N GLN A 293 5.81 4.33 -23.58
CA GLN A 293 4.61 4.86 -22.94
C GLN A 293 3.51 3.80 -22.88
N ILE A 294 2.85 3.65 -21.71
CA ILE A 294 1.79 2.65 -21.56
C ILE A 294 0.46 3.27 -21.97
N ILE A 295 -0.16 2.70 -23.00
CA ILE A 295 -1.49 3.10 -23.45
C ILE A 295 -2.53 2.17 -22.82
N ILE A 296 -3.52 2.75 -22.14
CA ILE A 296 -4.66 2.05 -21.54
C ILE A 296 -5.94 2.61 -22.13
N ILE A 297 -6.77 1.73 -22.69
CA ILE A 297 -8.17 2.06 -22.99
C ILE A 297 -8.97 1.76 -21.73
N GLU A 298 -9.71 2.74 -21.23
CA GLU A 298 -10.52 2.55 -20.03
C GLU A 298 -11.60 1.47 -20.22
N SER A 299 -12.03 0.85 -19.13
CA SER A 299 -13.06 -0.18 -19.21
C SER A 299 -14.46 0.38 -19.41
N LYS A 300 -14.71 1.64 -19.06
CA LYS A 300 -16.03 2.25 -19.06
C LYS A 300 -15.95 3.70 -19.53
N SER A 301 -16.93 4.15 -20.29
CA SER A 301 -17.02 5.56 -20.69
C SER A 301 -17.44 6.41 -19.49
N ILE A 302 -17.16 7.72 -19.52
CA ILE A 302 -17.67 8.62 -18.48
C ILE A 302 -19.21 8.59 -18.46
N GLN A 303 -19.87 8.51 -19.63
CA GLN A 303 -21.32 8.44 -19.69
C GLN A 303 -21.88 7.18 -19.01
N ASP A 304 -21.28 6.01 -19.26
CA ASP A 304 -21.71 4.76 -18.61
C ASP A 304 -21.46 4.79 -17.10
N TYR A 305 -20.38 5.44 -16.66
CA TYR A 305 -20.13 5.69 -15.24
C TYR A 305 -21.21 6.59 -14.64
N LEU A 306 -21.56 7.70 -15.31
CA LEU A 306 -22.60 8.63 -14.87
C LEU A 306 -23.98 7.93 -14.76
N ASN A 307 -24.33 7.13 -15.76
CA ASN A 307 -25.55 6.31 -15.74
C ASN A 307 -25.54 5.31 -14.57
N GLN A 308 -24.37 4.80 -14.17
CA GLN A 308 -24.25 3.89 -13.04
C GLN A 308 -24.38 4.60 -11.70
N VAL A 309 -23.79 5.79 -11.53
CA VAL A 309 -23.95 6.57 -10.29
C VAL A 309 -25.40 7.05 -10.09
N GLU A 310 -26.10 7.40 -11.17
CA GLU A 310 -27.53 7.71 -11.14
C GLU A 310 -28.35 6.53 -10.61
N LYS A 311 -28.08 5.32 -11.12
CA LYS A 311 -28.77 4.08 -10.70
C LYS A 311 -28.57 3.72 -9.23
N ILE A 312 -27.48 4.16 -8.61
CA ILE A 312 -27.23 3.96 -7.17
C ILE A 312 -27.74 5.13 -6.32
N GLY A 313 -28.46 6.09 -6.93
CA GLY A 313 -29.17 7.18 -6.25
C GLY A 313 -28.40 8.48 -6.10
N GLU A 314 -27.27 8.64 -6.80
CA GLU A 314 -26.51 9.89 -6.81
C GLU A 314 -27.04 10.82 -7.91
N ASP A 315 -26.85 12.14 -7.75
CA ASP A 315 -27.16 13.12 -8.79
C ASP A 315 -25.97 13.26 -9.76
N PRO A 316 -26.09 12.87 -11.05
CA PRO A 316 -25.01 12.97 -12.03
C PRO A 316 -24.50 14.40 -12.26
N ASP A 317 -25.32 15.43 -12.00
CA ASP A 317 -24.91 16.82 -12.20
C ASP A 317 -23.78 17.23 -11.23
N GLU A 318 -23.73 16.64 -10.03
CA GLU A 318 -22.62 16.82 -9.07
C GLU A 318 -21.27 16.28 -9.59
N TYR A 319 -21.30 15.46 -10.64
CA TYR A 319 -20.13 14.82 -11.23
C TYR A 319 -19.70 15.46 -12.56
N ARG A 320 -20.40 16.50 -13.06
CA ARG A 320 -20.13 17.07 -14.41
C ARG A 320 -18.69 17.48 -14.66
N THR A 321 -17.94 17.88 -13.64
CA THR A 321 -16.54 18.30 -13.82
C THR A 321 -15.61 17.14 -14.21
N ILE A 322 -16.02 15.87 -14.08
CA ILE A 322 -15.27 14.68 -14.55
C ILE A 322 -14.79 14.86 -16.00
N TRP A 323 -15.65 15.41 -16.86
CA TRP A 323 -15.32 15.64 -18.27
C TRP A 323 -14.08 16.54 -18.47
N GLY A 324 -13.79 17.44 -17.53
CA GLY A 324 -12.67 18.37 -17.59
C GLY A 324 -11.31 17.77 -17.25
N TYR A 325 -11.25 16.64 -16.54
CA TYR A 325 -9.99 16.05 -16.11
C TYR A 325 -9.38 15.18 -17.20
N SER A 326 -8.65 15.75 -18.17
CA SER A 326 -8.01 14.99 -19.26
C SER A 326 -6.50 14.77 -19.06
N LEU A 327 -5.97 15.24 -17.92
CA LEU A 327 -4.57 15.15 -17.53
C LEU A 327 -4.49 14.95 -16.01
N SER A 328 -3.49 14.21 -15.56
CA SER A 328 -3.16 14.08 -14.14
C SER A 328 -1.66 13.84 -13.96
N ASP A 329 -1.16 14.17 -12.78
CA ASP A 329 0.18 13.87 -12.29
C ASP A 329 0.12 13.03 -11.01
N THR A 330 1.08 12.13 -10.84
CA THR A 330 1.27 11.37 -9.60
C THR A 330 1.67 12.29 -8.46
N GLU A 331 0.96 12.21 -7.33
CA GLU A 331 1.24 13.04 -6.15
C GLU A 331 2.61 12.73 -5.53
N ASN A 332 3.21 13.73 -4.90
CA ASN A 332 4.47 13.56 -4.16
C ASN A 332 4.26 12.69 -2.92
N ARG A 333 5.25 11.83 -2.62
CA ARG A 333 5.25 10.99 -1.43
C ARG A 333 5.28 11.82 -0.14
N MET A 334 4.37 11.56 0.77
CA MET A 334 4.34 12.14 2.11
C MET A 334 5.47 11.58 2.99
N PRO A 335 6.06 12.41 3.88
CA PRO A 335 7.15 12.00 4.78
C PRO A 335 6.81 10.82 5.68
N ILE A 336 5.56 10.69 6.12
CA ILE A 336 5.11 9.60 7.01
C ILE A 336 5.35 8.21 6.44
N TYR A 337 5.42 8.08 5.11
CA TYR A 337 5.65 6.81 4.44
C TYR A 337 7.11 6.58 4.09
N GLN A 338 8.00 7.55 4.28
CA GLN A 338 9.43 7.42 3.96
C GLN A 338 10.12 6.41 4.87
N TYR A 339 11.18 5.78 4.32
CA TYR A 339 12.00 4.87 5.11
C TYR A 339 12.90 5.68 6.05
N PRO A 340 13.23 5.14 7.23
CA PRO A 340 14.30 5.69 8.04
C PRO A 340 15.63 5.62 7.28
N ASP A 341 16.46 6.64 7.45
CA ASP A 341 17.81 6.66 6.89
C ASP A 341 18.75 5.71 7.66
N TYR A 342 19.79 5.24 6.96
CA TYR A 342 20.89 4.48 7.56
C TYR A 342 22.05 5.42 7.90
N ASP A 343 22.81 5.04 8.93
CA ASP A 343 24.02 5.76 9.36
C ASP A 343 25.26 5.35 8.54
N PHE A 344 25.09 4.61 7.45
CA PHE A 344 26.16 4.09 6.57
C PHE A 344 25.77 4.18 5.09
N LYS A 345 26.77 4.12 4.21
CA LYS A 345 26.55 4.14 2.76
C LYS A 345 26.25 2.73 2.23
N LEU A 346 25.19 2.64 1.43
CA LEU A 346 24.79 1.42 0.76
C LEU A 346 25.58 1.17 -0.51
N THR A 347 25.70 -0.09 -0.89
CA THR A 347 26.17 -0.48 -2.21
C THR A 347 25.21 0.01 -3.31
N SER A 348 25.78 0.36 -4.47
CA SER A 348 25.04 0.63 -5.70
C SER A 348 24.71 -0.65 -6.49
N GLU A 349 25.14 -1.81 -6.00
CA GLU A 349 24.94 -3.11 -6.66
C GLU A 349 23.44 -3.49 -6.69
N LEU A 350 23.01 -3.98 -7.85
CA LEU A 350 21.67 -4.51 -8.10
C LEU A 350 21.82 -5.97 -8.55
N LYS A 351 21.53 -6.93 -7.67
CA LYS A 351 21.66 -8.37 -7.98
C LYS A 351 20.46 -8.94 -8.73
N ASN A 352 19.25 -8.52 -8.35
CA ASN A 352 18.00 -9.15 -8.80
C ASN A 352 17.37 -8.51 -10.05
N PHE A 353 18.05 -7.54 -10.68
CA PHE A 353 17.58 -6.82 -11.86
C PHE A 353 18.40 -7.12 -13.12
N MET A 354 19.38 -8.02 -13.03
CA MET A 354 20.11 -8.50 -14.21
C MET A 354 19.19 -9.43 -14.99
N THR A 355 18.63 -8.95 -16.09
CA THR A 355 17.85 -9.76 -17.03
C THR A 355 18.81 -10.61 -17.84
N ASP A 356 18.87 -11.90 -17.54
CA ASP A 356 19.30 -12.89 -18.53
C ASP A 356 18.13 -13.07 -19.52
N PRO A 357 18.31 -12.77 -20.83
CA PRO A 357 17.24 -12.86 -21.83
C PRO A 357 16.55 -14.24 -21.87
N ASP A 358 17.25 -15.30 -21.44
CA ASP A 358 16.75 -16.68 -21.51
C ASP A 358 15.82 -17.07 -20.34
N ILE A 359 15.75 -16.27 -19.27
CA ILE A 359 14.92 -16.59 -18.08
C ILE A 359 13.47 -16.09 -18.21
N MET A 360 13.16 -15.24 -19.21
CA MET A 360 11.81 -14.67 -19.42
C MET A 360 10.72 -15.71 -19.74
N PHE A 361 11.07 -16.97 -20.00
CA PHE A 361 10.12 -18.05 -20.32
C PHE A 361 10.11 -19.20 -19.29
N SER A 362 10.82 -19.09 -18.16
CA SER A 362 10.71 -20.09 -17.09
C SER A 362 9.53 -19.78 -16.18
N THR A 363 8.45 -20.55 -16.34
CA THR A 363 7.22 -20.50 -15.54
C THR A 363 7.38 -20.98 -14.08
N ASP A 364 8.60 -21.17 -13.58
CA ASP A 364 8.81 -21.96 -12.35
C ASP A 364 8.95 -21.14 -11.05
N LEU A 365 8.89 -19.81 -11.08
CA LEU A 365 9.12 -18.99 -9.88
C LEU A 365 8.01 -18.01 -9.48
N VAL A 366 6.90 -17.95 -10.21
CA VAL A 366 5.71 -17.20 -9.77
C VAL A 366 4.51 -18.13 -9.78
N GLY A 367 4.39 -18.91 -8.71
CA GLY A 367 3.18 -19.66 -8.42
C GLY A 367 2.04 -18.68 -8.14
N THR A 368 1.24 -18.42 -9.14
CA THR A 368 -0.14 -17.94 -9.03
C THR A 368 -0.93 -18.91 -8.15
N ASN A 369 -1.50 -18.40 -7.07
CA ASN A 369 -2.74 -18.90 -6.47
C ASN A 369 -3.61 -17.70 -6.15
#